data_AF-A0A524P596-F1
#
_entry.id   AF-A0A524P596-F1
#
_cell.length_a   1.000
_cell.length_b   1.000
_cell.length_c   1.000
_cell.angle_alpha   90.00
_cell.angle_beta   90.00
_cell.angle_gamma   90.00
#
_symmetry.space_group_name_H-M   'P 1'
#
loop_
_entity.id
_entity.type
_entity.pdbx_description
1 polymer ?
#
loop_
_entity_poly.entity_id
_entity_poly.type
_entity_poly.pdbx_seq_one_letter_code
_entity_poly.pdbx_strand_id
1 'polypeptide(L)'
;MAELPQFQDFKFAELKDIVHAIARTKHQSSESRWTEGNGLHSIDHLETHIDDILKEMARRIRETFTMERIHANFRHNKSNLPHDIFNLNHINATQLTGMLYNYKDLVGADLTPDGNEEIYVIINETKYKMKKNGVIQVE
;
A
#
# COMPACT_ATOMS: atom_id res chain seq x y z
N MET A 1 -25.17 15.74 -4.61
CA MET A 1 -23.82 15.36 -5.06
C MET A 1 -23.29 14.46 -3.97
N ALA A 2 -23.04 13.18 -4.24
CA ALA A 2 -22.45 12.30 -3.24
C ALA A 2 -21.03 12.80 -2.98
N GLU A 3 -20.73 13.20 -1.74
CA GLU A 3 -19.37 13.50 -1.34
C GLU A 3 -18.54 12.23 -1.53
N LEU A 4 -17.45 12.36 -2.28
CA LEU A 4 -16.52 11.25 -2.51
C LEU A 4 -16.03 10.73 -1.16
N PRO A 5 -15.90 9.40 -0.96
CA PRO A 5 -15.31 8.88 0.25
C PRO A 5 -13.90 9.46 0.41
N GLN A 6 -13.64 10.12 1.54
CA GLN A 6 -12.29 10.57 1.85
C GLN A 6 -11.47 9.34 2.21
N PHE A 7 -10.69 8.83 1.24
CA PHE A 7 -9.80 7.67 1.45
C PHE A 7 -8.78 7.88 2.59
N GLN A 8 -8.66 9.10 3.11
CA GLN A 8 -7.87 9.48 4.28
C GLN A 8 -8.36 8.80 5.57
N ASP A 9 -9.67 8.51 5.68
CA ASP A 9 -10.26 7.92 6.89
C ASP A 9 -10.03 6.40 6.99
N PHE A 10 -9.66 5.75 5.89
CA PHE A 10 -9.38 4.33 5.86
C PHE A 10 -7.96 4.04 6.34
N LYS A 11 -7.77 2.92 7.02
CA LYS A 11 -6.46 2.36 7.33
C LYS A 11 -5.78 1.87 6.06
N PHE A 12 -4.46 1.93 6.02
CA PHE A 12 -3.66 1.42 4.90
C PHE A 12 -3.95 -0.06 4.61
N ALA A 13 -4.16 -0.87 5.67
CA ALA A 13 -4.55 -2.27 5.51
C ALA A 13 -5.91 -2.43 4.82
N GLU A 14 -6.88 -1.57 5.13
CA GLU A 14 -8.20 -1.58 4.50
C GLU A 14 -8.11 -1.15 3.03
N LEU A 15 -7.32 -0.12 2.72
CA LEU A 15 -7.05 0.28 1.33
C LEU A 15 -6.43 -0.86 0.52
N LYS A 16 -5.44 -1.57 1.08
CA LYS A 16 -4.82 -2.76 0.47
C LYS A 16 -5.85 -3.86 0.21
N ASP A 17 -6.73 -4.14 1.17
CA ASP A 17 -7.77 -5.16 1.03
C ASP A 17 -8.80 -4.80 -0.04
N ILE A 18 -9.19 -3.53 -0.14
CA ILE A 18 -10.07 -3.03 -1.20
C ILE A 18 -9.41 -3.23 -2.57
N VAL A 19 -8.15 -2.83 -2.75
CA VAL A 19 -7.42 -3.03 -4.02
C VAL A 19 -7.37 -4.51 -4.40
N HIS A 20 -7.10 -5.39 -3.43
CA HIS A 20 -7.09 -6.84 -3.68
C HIS A 20 -8.47 -7.44 -3.98
N ALA A 21 -9.53 -6.90 -3.40
CA ALA A 21 -10.89 -7.31 -3.69
C ALA A 21 -11.28 -6.94 -5.13
N ILE A 22 -10.98 -5.71 -5.56
CA ILE A 22 -11.23 -5.25 -6.93
C ILE A 22 -10.40 -6.07 -7.93
N ALA A 23 -9.10 -6.27 -7.68
CA ALA A 23 -8.23 -7.04 -8.57
C ALA A 23 -8.72 -8.49 -8.76
N ARG A 24 -9.16 -9.15 -7.67
CA ARG A 24 -9.78 -10.49 -7.74
C ARG A 24 -11.08 -10.47 -8.52
N THR A 25 -11.91 -9.47 -8.31
CA THR A 25 -13.21 -9.33 -8.99
C THR A 25 -13.00 -9.20 -10.51
N LYS A 26 -12.07 -8.33 -10.94
CA LYS A 26 -11.71 -8.14 -12.34
C LYS A 26 -11.22 -9.44 -13.00
N HIS A 27 -10.41 -10.21 -12.28
CA HIS A 27 -9.93 -11.51 -12.76
C HIS A 27 -11.09 -12.51 -12.93
N GLN A 28 -11.99 -12.63 -11.95
CA GLN A 28 -13.16 -13.51 -12.02
C GLN A 28 -14.17 -13.09 -13.11
N SER A 29 -14.33 -11.77 -13.33
CA SER A 29 -15.14 -11.23 -14.43
C SER A 29 -14.56 -11.57 -15.80
N SER A 30 -13.24 -11.44 -15.96
CA SER A 30 -12.57 -11.85 -17.21
C SER A 30 -12.65 -13.35 -17.49
N GLU A 31 -12.81 -14.16 -16.44
CA GLU A 31 -13.01 -15.62 -16.56
C GLU A 31 -14.48 -16.04 -16.68
N SER A 32 -15.43 -15.09 -16.73
CA SER A 32 -16.88 -15.37 -16.81
C SER A 32 -17.42 -16.28 -15.70
N ARG A 33 -16.86 -16.19 -14.48
CA ARG A 33 -17.16 -17.10 -13.35
C ARG A 33 -18.24 -16.60 -12.37
N TRP A 34 -18.97 -15.53 -12.70
CA TRP A 34 -19.97 -14.96 -11.80
C TRP A 34 -21.32 -15.67 -11.91
N THR A 35 -21.80 -16.22 -10.79
CA THR A 35 -23.12 -16.85 -10.69
C THR A 35 -24.16 -15.98 -9.96
N GLU A 36 -23.79 -14.94 -9.21
CA GLU A 36 -24.73 -14.14 -8.41
C GLU A 36 -24.37 -12.64 -8.35
N GLY A 37 -25.31 -11.77 -8.76
CA GLY A 37 -25.06 -10.37 -9.16
C GLY A 37 -25.09 -9.29 -8.09
N ASN A 38 -25.36 -9.58 -6.81
CA ASN A 38 -25.54 -8.54 -5.79
C ASN A 38 -24.22 -8.01 -5.20
N GLY A 39 -23.12 -8.77 -5.27
CA GLY A 39 -21.79 -8.32 -4.82
C GLY A 39 -21.09 -7.37 -5.81
N LEU A 40 -21.55 -7.32 -7.07
CA LEU A 40 -20.90 -6.53 -8.12
C LEU A 40 -21.06 -5.02 -7.89
N HIS A 41 -22.25 -4.54 -7.54
CA HIS A 41 -22.51 -3.09 -7.56
C HIS A 41 -21.68 -2.25 -6.58
N SER A 42 -21.37 -2.79 -5.40
CA SER A 42 -20.48 -2.11 -4.45
C SER A 42 -19.02 -2.13 -4.92
N ILE A 43 -18.63 -3.17 -5.65
CA ILE A 43 -17.26 -3.33 -6.16
C ILE A 43 -17.06 -2.51 -7.44
N ASP A 44 -18.06 -2.40 -8.32
CA ASP A 44 -18.02 -1.56 -9.53
C ASP A 44 -17.81 -0.08 -9.15
N HIS A 45 -18.46 0.37 -8.07
CA HIS A 45 -18.28 1.72 -7.57
C HIS A 45 -16.85 1.94 -7.03
N LEU A 46 -16.29 0.96 -6.32
CA LEU A 46 -14.91 1.01 -5.82
C LEU A 46 -13.88 0.86 -6.96
N GLU A 47 -14.19 0.11 -8.01
CA GLU A 47 -13.36 -0.02 -9.22
C GLU A 47 -13.21 1.33 -9.93
N THR A 48 -14.27 2.13 -9.95
CA THR A 48 -14.24 3.50 -10.50
C THR A 48 -13.23 4.40 -9.76
N HIS A 49 -12.89 4.06 -8.52
CA HIS A 49 -11.99 4.82 -7.65
C HIS A 49 -10.68 4.09 -7.31
N ILE A 50 -10.37 2.97 -7.99
CA ILE A 50 -9.14 2.21 -7.71
C ILE A 50 -7.89 3.08 -7.89
N ASP A 51 -7.87 3.95 -8.89
CA ASP A 51 -6.77 4.87 -9.14
C ASP A 51 -6.60 5.87 -8.00
N ASP A 52 -7.69 6.32 -7.38
CA ASP A 52 -7.63 7.26 -6.27
C ASP A 52 -7.18 6.57 -4.97
N ILE A 53 -7.61 5.33 -4.74
CA ILE A 53 -7.10 4.48 -3.65
C ILE A 53 -5.59 4.25 -3.81
N LEU A 54 -5.14 3.91 -5.02
CA LEU A 54 -3.72 3.69 -5.31
C LEU A 54 -2.90 4.97 -5.16
N LYS A 55 -3.42 6.13 -5.59
CA LYS A 55 -2.77 7.43 -5.37
C LYS A 55 -2.64 7.73 -3.88
N GLU A 56 -3.67 7.45 -3.08
CA GLU A 56 -3.67 7.67 -1.64
C GLU A 56 -2.65 6.75 -0.95
N MET A 57 -2.63 5.46 -1.28
CA MET A 57 -1.62 4.53 -0.77
C MET A 57 -0.19 4.98 -1.15
N ALA A 58 0.03 5.38 -2.41
CA ALA A 58 1.33 5.88 -2.87
C ALA A 58 1.74 7.16 -2.14
N ARG A 59 0.79 8.09 -1.88
CA ARG A 59 1.03 9.28 -1.06
C ARG A 59 1.52 8.91 0.35
N ARG A 60 0.81 8.00 1.03
CA ARG A 60 1.17 7.56 2.39
C ARG A 60 2.53 6.88 2.45
N ILE A 61 2.89 6.07 1.45
CA ILE A 61 4.23 5.47 1.35
C ILE A 61 5.29 6.57 1.23
N ARG A 62 5.09 7.57 0.35
CA ARG A 62 6.05 8.67 0.18
C ARG A 62 6.23 9.52 1.44
N GLU A 63 5.15 9.78 2.15
CA GLU A 63 5.18 10.53 3.42
C GLU A 63 5.84 9.74 4.55
N THR A 64 5.74 8.41 4.51
CA THR A 64 6.37 7.55 5.50
C THR A 64 7.87 7.40 5.22
N PHE A 65 8.21 7.14 3.96
CA PHE A 65 9.57 6.91 3.46
C PHE A 65 10.13 8.19 2.79
N THR A 66 10.20 9.29 3.53
CA THR A 66 10.84 10.52 3.02
C THR A 66 12.35 10.33 2.88
N MET A 67 12.97 11.07 1.95
CA MET A 67 14.43 11.05 1.78
C MET A 67 15.16 11.38 3.08
N GLU A 68 14.68 12.36 3.83
CA GLU A 68 15.27 12.73 5.12
C GLU A 68 15.27 11.55 6.10
N ARG A 69 14.13 10.86 6.26
CA ARG A 69 14.02 9.69 7.13
C ARG A 69 14.89 8.53 6.65
N ILE A 70 14.91 8.26 5.34
CA ILE A 70 15.76 7.20 4.77
C ILE A 70 17.24 7.51 5.04
N HIS A 71 17.69 8.75 4.76
CA HIS A 71 19.08 9.16 5.00
C HIS A 71 19.47 9.11 6.48
N ALA A 72 18.57 9.48 7.40
CA ALA A 72 18.82 9.34 8.83
C ALA A 72 19.10 7.87 9.21
N ASN A 73 18.38 6.92 8.60
CA ASN A 73 18.60 5.51 8.83
C ASN A 73 19.93 5.01 8.27
N PHE A 74 20.41 5.50 7.13
CA PHE A 74 21.74 5.14 6.64
C PHE A 74 22.88 5.56 7.58
N ARG A 75 22.69 6.64 8.35
CA ARG A 75 23.68 7.10 9.33
C ARG A 75 23.68 6.26 10.62
N HIS A 76 22.56 5.61 10.95
CA HIS A 76 22.33 4.98 12.24
C HIS A 76 22.16 3.45 12.19
N ASN A 77 21.76 2.88 11.06
CA ASN A 77 21.66 1.43 10.90
C ASN A 77 23.02 0.81 10.57
N LYS A 78 23.33 -0.30 11.23
CA LYS A 78 24.51 -1.14 10.93
C LYS A 78 24.36 -1.93 9.63
N SER A 79 23.13 -2.07 9.14
CA SER A 79 22.76 -2.84 7.96
C SER A 79 22.60 -1.92 6.75
N ASN A 80 23.18 -2.32 5.61
CA ASN A 80 22.98 -1.62 4.34
C ASN A 80 21.51 -1.71 3.94
N LEU A 81 20.83 -0.57 3.86
CA LEU A 81 19.50 -0.50 3.29
C LEU A 81 19.62 -0.64 1.75
N PRO A 82 18.75 -1.43 1.10
CA PRO A 82 18.77 -1.61 -0.35
C PRO A 82 18.44 -0.30 -1.06
N HIS A 83 18.97 -0.15 -2.28
CA HIS A 83 18.74 1.05 -3.09
C HIS A 83 17.25 1.25 -3.40
N ASP A 84 16.48 0.18 -3.50
CA ASP A 84 15.03 0.20 -3.74
C ASP A 84 14.23 1.00 -2.69
N ILE A 85 14.73 1.12 -1.45
CA ILE A 85 14.07 1.96 -0.42
C ILE A 85 14.09 3.44 -0.83
N PHE A 86 15.13 3.89 -1.51
CA PHE A 86 15.18 5.25 -2.04
C PHE A 86 14.18 5.48 -3.17
N ASN A 87 13.64 4.44 -3.80
CA ASN A 87 12.64 4.62 -4.85
C ASN A 87 11.23 4.81 -4.27
N LEU A 88 11.01 4.46 -2.99
CA LEU A 88 9.70 4.56 -2.34
C LEU A 88 9.21 6.00 -2.18
N ASN A 89 10.12 6.97 -2.03
CA ASN A 89 9.73 8.39 -1.96
C ASN A 89 9.24 8.94 -3.33
N HIS A 90 9.48 8.21 -4.42
CA HIS A 90 9.06 8.54 -5.78
C HIS A 90 7.96 7.61 -6.30
N ILE A 91 7.47 6.67 -5.48
CA ILE A 91 6.46 5.70 -5.92
C ILE A 91 5.19 6.41 -6.37
N ASN A 92 4.68 6.01 -7.53
CA ASN A 92 3.39 6.46 -8.05
C ASN A 92 2.35 5.34 -8.05
N ALA A 93 1.09 5.70 -8.32
CA ALA A 93 -0.02 4.75 -8.34
C ALA A 93 0.23 3.57 -9.29
N THR A 94 0.73 3.84 -10.51
CA THR A 94 1.02 2.79 -11.52
C THR A 94 2.07 1.79 -11.06
N GLN A 95 3.16 2.27 -10.46
CA GLN A 95 4.21 1.41 -9.90
C GLN A 95 3.67 0.58 -8.73
N LEU A 96 2.88 1.20 -7.86
CA LEU A 96 2.23 0.52 -6.74
C LEU A 96 1.25 -0.56 -7.21
N THR A 97 0.49 -0.31 -8.28
CA THR A 97 -0.39 -1.33 -8.89
C THR A 97 0.41 -2.55 -9.32
N GLY A 98 1.53 -2.35 -10.03
CA GLY A 98 2.40 -3.43 -10.47
C GLY A 98 2.98 -4.22 -9.29
N MET A 99 3.36 -3.54 -8.21
CA MET A 99 3.86 -4.17 -6.99
C MET A 99 2.79 -5.02 -6.30
N LEU A 100 1.59 -4.47 -6.10
CA LEU A 100 0.46 -5.16 -5.45
C LEU A 100 -0.06 -6.34 -6.26
N TYR A 101 -0.08 -6.23 -7.59
CA TYR A 101 -0.61 -7.29 -8.47
C TYR A 101 0.33 -8.50 -8.54
N ASN A 102 1.65 -8.24 -8.63
CA ASN A 102 2.64 -9.31 -8.73
C ASN A 102 2.93 -9.95 -7.36
N TYR A 103 2.84 -9.17 -6.27
CA TYR A 103 3.24 -9.62 -4.93
C TYR A 103 2.32 -9.02 -3.86
N LYS A 104 1.36 -9.83 -3.41
CA LYS A 104 0.29 -9.45 -2.47
C LYS A 104 0.80 -8.83 -1.16
N ASP A 105 1.99 -9.22 -0.70
CA ASP A 105 2.54 -8.83 0.60
C ASP A 105 3.70 -7.85 0.52
N LEU A 106 3.98 -7.32 -0.67
CA LEU A 106 5.13 -6.45 -0.90
C LEU A 106 5.03 -5.09 -0.19
N VAL A 107 3.81 -4.65 0.13
CA VAL A 107 3.57 -3.46 0.95
C VAL A 107 2.38 -3.70 1.88
N GLY A 108 2.44 -3.09 3.05
CA GLY A 108 1.38 -3.15 4.05
C GLY A 108 1.65 -2.20 5.20
N ALA A 109 0.83 -2.30 6.24
CA ALA A 109 1.04 -1.60 7.49
C ALA A 109 0.79 -2.54 8.66
N ASP A 110 1.64 -2.43 9.69
CA ASP A 110 1.39 -3.04 10.99
C ASP A 110 0.71 -2.01 11.90
N LEU A 111 -0.22 -2.44 12.75
CA LEU A 111 -0.81 -1.59 13.79
C LEU A 111 0.05 -1.64 15.05
N THR A 112 0.46 -0.47 15.56
CA THR A 112 1.08 -0.39 16.89
C THR A 112 0.04 -0.56 17.99
N PRO A 113 0.44 -0.91 19.22
CA PRO A 113 -0.48 -0.97 20.37
C PRO A 113 -1.25 0.33 20.62
N ASP A 114 -0.67 1.46 20.21
CA ASP A 114 -1.26 2.80 20.29
C ASP A 114 -2.20 3.13 19.11
N GLY A 115 -2.47 2.16 18.23
CA GLY A 115 -3.35 2.31 17.07
C GLY A 115 -2.75 3.08 15.88
N ASN A 116 -1.44 3.33 15.86
CA ASN A 116 -0.79 3.99 14.72
C ASN A 116 -0.40 2.96 13.65
N GLU A 117 -0.41 3.35 12.38
CA GLU A 117 0.04 2.50 11.27
C GLU A 117 1.54 2.68 11.01
N GLU A 118 2.28 1.57 11.00
CA GLU A 118 3.69 1.51 10.59
C GLU A 118 3.77 0.83 9.23
N ILE A 119 3.93 1.63 8.17
CA ILE A 119 4.03 1.12 6.81
C ILE A 119 5.34 0.34 6.66
N TYR A 120 5.23 -0.83 6.06
CA TYR A 120 6.36 -1.67 5.68
C TYR A 120 6.35 -1.98 4.18
N VAL A 121 7.53 -2.26 3.66
CA VAL A 121 7.72 -2.84 2.34
C VAL A 121 8.57 -4.10 2.44
N ILE A 122 8.37 -5.05 1.55
CA ILE A 122 9.22 -6.25 1.43
C ILE A 122 10.07 -6.09 0.17
N ILE A 123 11.39 -6.14 0.32
CA ILE A 123 12.35 -6.07 -0.78
C ILE A 123 13.30 -7.26 -0.62
N ASN A 124 13.40 -8.11 -1.64
CA ASN A 124 14.21 -9.34 -1.60
C ASN A 124 13.95 -10.19 -0.34
N GLU A 125 12.66 -10.48 -0.08
CA GLU A 125 12.19 -11.26 1.09
C GLU A 125 12.46 -10.63 2.46
N THR A 126 13.09 -9.45 2.51
CA THR A 126 13.38 -8.72 3.75
C THR A 126 12.32 -7.64 3.97
N LYS A 127 11.77 -7.56 5.17
CA LYS A 127 10.74 -6.58 5.53
C LYS A 127 11.39 -5.34 6.13
N TYR A 128 11.14 -4.20 5.49
CA TYR A 128 11.61 -2.88 5.91
C TYR A 128 10.42 -2.08 6.42
N LYS A 129 10.31 -1.96 7.73
CA LYS A 129 9.21 -1.28 8.40
C LYS A 129 9.66 0.08 8.93
N MET A 130 9.01 1.14 8.48
CA MET A 130 9.23 2.47 9.04
C MET A 130 8.47 2.61 10.36
N LYS A 131 9.21 2.73 11.45
CA LYS A 131 8.66 2.97 12.78
C LYS A 131 8.17 4.39 12.96
N LYS A 132 7.27 4.59 13.91
CA LYS A 132 6.77 5.93 14.27
C LYS A 132 7.90 6.91 14.64
N ASN A 133 8.97 6.41 15.26
CA ASN A 133 10.16 7.21 15.60
C ASN A 133 11.07 7.54 14.40
N GLY A 134 10.70 7.13 13.19
CA GLY A 134 11.45 7.36 11.97
C GLY A 134 12.59 6.37 11.72
N VAL A 135 12.74 5.32 12.54
CA VAL A 135 13.73 4.26 12.34
C VAL A 135 13.16 3.17 11.44
N ILE A 136 13.94 2.71 10.45
CA ILE A 136 13.63 1.54 9.65
C ILE A 136 14.07 0.31 10.43
N GLN A 137 13.09 -0.46 10.90
CA GLN A 137 13.31 -1.80 11.42
C GLN A 137 13.41 -2.77 10.24
N VAL A 138 14.49 -3.55 10.22
CA VAL A 138 14.70 -4.64 9.26
C VAL A 138 14.28 -5.95 9.95
N GLU A 139 13.33 -6.67 9.36
CA GLU A 139 12.76 -7.94 9.82
C GLU A 139 12.94 -9.02 8.76
#